data_AF-A0A495ZWL5-F1
#
_entry.id   AF-A0A495ZWL5-F1
#
_cell.length_a   1.000
_cell.length_b   1.000
_cell.length_c   1.000
_cell.angle_alpha   90.00
_cell.angle_beta   90.00
_cell.angle_gamma   90.00
#
_symmetry.space_group_name_H-M   'P 1'
#
loop_
_entity.id
_entity.type
_entity.pdbx_description
1 polymer ?
#
loop_
_entity_poly.entity_id
_entity_poly.type
_entity_poly.pdbx_seq_one_letter_code
_entity_poly.pdbx_strand_id
1 'polypeptide(L)'
;LTDGTGYRDWFNEKTRITNGNLKRDTRLLKFLRDHKGNFSAKSILLTTLIGNSVYPSDEWGEDFKDIPTSLKTISNRINSFLQLNVFMPEICNPVLSTESFTRHWDQSKYRNFREKFNIYNDKINEAFDATDHNTSVKKWRELFGDNFGELKDDNGSKETNTVIVSAPKFYAR
;
A
#
# COMPACT_ATOMS: atom_id res chain seq x y z
N LEU A 1 -18.06 -16.16 -21.89
CA LEU A 1 -18.56 -16.24 -20.50
C LEU A 1 -17.74 -15.31 -19.65
N THR A 2 -18.36 -14.60 -18.71
CA THR A 2 -17.68 -13.82 -17.67
C THR A 2 -18.31 -14.21 -16.34
N ASP A 3 -17.49 -14.51 -15.33
CA ASP A 3 -17.98 -14.84 -13.98
C ASP A 3 -17.73 -13.68 -13.01
N GLY A 4 -18.63 -12.69 -13.06
CA GLY A 4 -18.57 -11.53 -12.18
C GLY A 4 -18.86 -11.86 -10.71
N THR A 5 -19.70 -12.87 -10.45
CA THR A 5 -20.05 -13.29 -9.09
C THR A 5 -18.86 -13.99 -8.44
N GLY A 6 -18.27 -14.97 -9.13
CA GLY A 6 -17.07 -15.66 -8.65
C GLY A 6 -15.90 -14.70 -8.44
N TYR A 7 -15.67 -13.73 -9.34
CA TYR A 7 -14.62 -12.73 -9.16
C TYR A 7 -14.86 -11.87 -7.90
N ARG A 8 -16.11 -11.43 -7.68
CA ARG A 8 -16.48 -10.66 -6.50
C ARG A 8 -16.25 -11.47 -5.22
N ASP A 9 -16.66 -12.74 -5.22
CA ASP A 9 -16.57 -13.60 -4.04
C ASP A 9 -15.12 -13.96 -3.73
N TRP A 10 -14.30 -14.23 -4.76
CA TRP A 10 -12.85 -14.34 -4.63
C TRP A 10 -12.23 -13.10 -3.99
N PHE A 11 -12.57 -11.91 -4.48
CA PHE A 11 -12.00 -10.66 -3.95
C PHE A 11 -12.49 -10.35 -2.53
N ASN A 12 -13.73 -10.73 -2.19
CA ASN A 12 -14.26 -10.64 -0.84
C ASN A 12 -13.51 -11.56 0.13
N GLU A 13 -13.17 -12.77 -0.30
CA GLU A 13 -12.36 -13.69 0.50
C GLU A 13 -10.94 -13.14 0.74
N LYS A 14 -10.28 -12.63 -0.30
CA LYS A 14 -8.99 -11.92 -0.12
C LYS A 14 -9.12 -10.74 0.83
N THR A 15 -10.22 -9.98 0.73
CA THR A 15 -10.47 -8.88 1.65
C THR A 15 -10.62 -9.36 3.10
N ARG A 16 -11.32 -10.48 3.33
CA ARG A 16 -11.50 -11.09 4.66
C ARG A 16 -10.15 -11.46 5.28
N ILE A 17 -9.29 -12.13 4.52
CA ILE A 17 -7.93 -12.52 4.94
C ILE A 17 -7.12 -11.32 5.43
N THR A 18 -7.24 -10.17 4.75
CA THR A 18 -6.51 -8.93 5.09
C THR A 18 -7.20 -8.05 6.15
N ASN A 19 -8.17 -8.57 6.90
CA ASN A 19 -8.97 -7.79 7.86
C ASN A 19 -9.62 -6.52 7.24
N GLY A 20 -10.00 -6.59 5.97
CA GLY A 20 -10.61 -5.47 5.24
C GLY A 20 -9.63 -4.47 4.62
N ASN A 21 -8.33 -4.52 4.94
CA ASN A 21 -7.36 -3.54 4.46
C ASN A 21 -7.13 -3.60 2.94
N LEU A 22 -7.28 -4.77 2.30
CA LEU A 22 -7.15 -4.91 0.85
C LEU A 22 -8.02 -3.93 0.04
N LYS A 23 -9.25 -3.64 0.52
CA LYS A 23 -10.13 -2.66 -0.13
C LYS A 23 -9.57 -1.25 -0.08
N ARG A 24 -8.89 -0.88 1.02
CA ARG A 24 -8.24 0.43 1.20
C ARG A 24 -7.00 0.52 0.34
N ASP A 25 -6.16 -0.52 0.33
CA ASP A 25 -4.95 -0.56 -0.48
C ASP A 25 -5.26 -0.54 -1.97
N THR A 26 -6.34 -1.23 -2.38
CA THR A 26 -6.84 -1.17 -3.75
C THR A 26 -7.24 0.25 -4.16
N ARG A 27 -7.85 1.02 -3.26
CA ARG A 27 -8.17 2.43 -3.54
C ARG A 27 -6.90 3.27 -3.64
N LEU A 28 -5.93 3.08 -2.74
CA LEU A 28 -4.66 3.81 -2.75
C LEU A 28 -3.85 3.54 -4.02
N LEU A 29 -3.71 2.28 -4.44
CA LEU A 29 -2.96 1.91 -5.64
C LEU A 29 -3.66 2.36 -6.93
N LYS A 30 -5.00 2.32 -6.99
CA LYS A 30 -5.76 2.88 -8.11
C LYS A 30 -5.62 4.40 -8.18
N PHE A 31 -5.71 5.06 -7.02
CA PHE A 31 -5.48 6.50 -6.92
C PHE A 31 -4.06 6.86 -7.35
N LEU A 32 -3.03 6.13 -6.92
CA LEU A 32 -1.64 6.33 -7.37
C LEU A 32 -1.53 6.25 -8.89
N ARG A 33 -2.10 5.21 -9.52
CA ARG A 33 -2.14 5.07 -10.98
C ARG A 33 -2.77 6.31 -11.63
N ASP A 34 -3.95 6.71 -11.17
CA ASP A 34 -4.71 7.81 -11.77
C ASP A 34 -4.04 9.17 -11.53
N HIS A 35 -3.48 9.38 -10.34
CA HIS A 35 -2.78 10.60 -9.94
C HIS A 35 -1.45 10.78 -10.69
N LYS A 36 -0.71 9.70 -10.93
CA LYS A 36 0.58 9.76 -11.64
C LYS A 36 0.41 9.74 -13.15
N GLY A 37 -0.59 9.02 -13.68
CA GLY A 37 -0.97 9.03 -15.09
C GLY A 37 0.14 8.60 -16.08
N ASN A 38 1.24 8.01 -15.60
CA ASN A 38 2.45 7.75 -16.38
C ASN A 38 2.72 6.25 -16.61
N PHE A 39 1.77 5.39 -16.25
CA PHE A 39 1.70 3.99 -16.62
C PHE A 39 0.25 3.56 -16.85
N SER A 40 0.02 2.54 -17.67
CA SER A 40 -1.32 2.04 -17.99
C SER A 40 -1.57 0.69 -17.32
N ALA A 41 -2.62 0.61 -16.51
CA ALA A 41 -3.16 -0.65 -16.00
C ALA A 41 -4.68 -0.55 -15.82
N LYS A 42 -5.45 -1.42 -16.49
CA LYS A 42 -6.90 -1.47 -16.32
C LYS A 42 -7.23 -1.83 -14.86
N SER A 43 -8.33 -1.29 -14.35
CA SER A 43 -8.72 -1.49 -12.95
C SER A 43 -8.88 -2.95 -12.58
N ILE A 44 -9.45 -3.79 -13.47
CA ILE A 44 -9.60 -5.22 -13.21
C ILE A 44 -8.25 -5.91 -13.06
N LEU A 45 -7.32 -5.67 -14.00
CA LEU A 45 -5.95 -6.19 -13.98
C LEU A 45 -5.20 -5.79 -12.69
N LEU A 46 -5.24 -4.50 -12.32
CA LEU A 46 -4.60 -4.01 -11.10
C LEU A 46 -5.22 -4.66 -9.84
N THR A 47 -6.55 -4.77 -9.81
CA THR A 47 -7.25 -5.43 -8.70
C THR A 47 -6.90 -6.93 -8.62
N THR A 48 -6.71 -7.59 -9.76
CA THR A 48 -6.29 -9.00 -9.81
C THR A 48 -4.86 -9.18 -9.29
N LEU A 49 -3.91 -8.32 -9.70
CA LEU A 49 -2.54 -8.33 -9.15
C LEU A 49 -2.54 -8.13 -7.63
N ILE A 50 -3.36 -7.19 -7.14
CA ILE A 50 -3.51 -6.92 -5.70
C ILE A 50 -4.07 -8.14 -4.96
N GLY A 51 -5.15 -8.76 -5.46
CA GLY A 51 -5.71 -9.95 -4.81
C GLY A 51 -4.80 -11.18 -4.89
N ASN A 52 -4.00 -11.32 -5.96
CA ASN A 52 -3.00 -12.38 -6.10
C ASN A 52 -1.82 -12.23 -5.13
N SER A 53 -1.60 -11.03 -4.58
CA SER A 53 -0.56 -10.79 -3.57
C SER A 53 -0.95 -11.27 -2.16
N VAL A 54 -2.20 -11.68 -1.96
CA VAL A 54 -2.73 -12.18 -0.68
C VAL A 54 -2.83 -13.70 -0.70
N TYR A 55 -2.26 -14.35 0.29
CA TYR A 55 -2.22 -15.79 0.48
C TYR A 55 -3.10 -16.23 1.67
N PRO A 56 -3.66 -17.45 1.67
CA PRO A 56 -4.45 -17.93 2.80
C PRO A 56 -3.72 -17.88 4.16
N SER A 57 -2.40 -18.08 4.16
CA SER A 57 -1.57 -18.01 5.37
C SER A 57 -1.51 -16.63 6.01
N ASP A 58 -1.83 -15.56 5.25
CA ASP A 58 -1.80 -14.19 5.76
C ASP A 58 -2.87 -13.93 6.83
N GLU A 59 -3.90 -14.77 6.90
CA GLU A 59 -4.97 -14.68 7.89
C GLU A 59 -4.45 -14.74 9.34
N TRP A 60 -3.31 -15.40 9.54
CA TRP A 60 -2.68 -15.60 10.84
C TRP A 60 -1.42 -14.75 11.03
N GLY A 61 -1.16 -13.81 10.12
CA GLY A 61 0.05 -12.99 10.09
C GLY A 61 -0.18 -11.52 10.45
N GLU A 62 0.92 -10.83 10.69
CA GLU A 62 0.94 -9.40 11.03
C GLU A 62 1.08 -8.49 9.79
N ASP A 63 1.25 -9.09 8.61
CA ASP A 63 1.49 -8.40 7.32
C ASP A 63 0.34 -7.46 6.91
N PHE A 64 -0.83 -7.60 7.53
CA PHE A 64 -2.07 -6.86 7.23
C PHE A 64 -2.70 -6.21 8.47
N LYS A 65 -1.95 -6.04 9.56
CA LYS A 65 -2.45 -5.51 10.84
C LYS A 65 -2.93 -4.05 10.77
N ASP A 66 -2.34 -3.25 9.89
CA ASP A 66 -2.68 -1.86 9.66
C ASP A 66 -2.48 -1.48 8.17
N ILE A 67 -2.98 -0.31 7.77
CA ILE A 67 -2.96 0.14 6.38
C ILE A 67 -1.52 0.34 5.86
N PRO A 68 -0.60 1.04 6.56
CA PRO A 68 0.78 1.19 6.07
C PRO A 68 1.49 -0.16 5.86
N THR A 69 1.36 -1.09 6.82
CA THR A 69 1.98 -2.42 6.74
C THR A 69 1.37 -3.21 5.57
N SER A 70 0.05 -3.22 5.46
CA SER A 70 -0.70 -3.88 4.38
C SER A 70 -0.29 -3.36 3.00
N LEU A 71 -0.24 -2.04 2.81
CA LEU A 71 0.15 -1.42 1.55
C LEU A 71 1.60 -1.76 1.17
N LYS A 72 2.53 -1.74 2.14
CA LYS A 72 3.94 -2.13 1.94
C LYS A 72 4.02 -3.61 1.52
N THR A 73 3.34 -4.50 2.22
CA THR A 73 3.31 -5.94 1.92
C THR A 73 2.81 -6.20 0.50
N ILE A 74 1.63 -5.67 0.15
CA ILE A 74 1.03 -5.86 -1.18
C ILE A 74 1.95 -5.31 -2.27
N SER A 75 2.46 -4.09 -2.08
CA SER A 75 3.33 -3.45 -3.08
C SER A 75 4.60 -4.25 -3.29
N ASN A 76 5.25 -4.72 -2.22
CA ASN A 76 6.47 -5.52 -2.32
C ASN A 76 6.23 -6.86 -3.02
N ARG A 77 5.12 -7.54 -2.71
CA ARG A 77 4.77 -8.81 -3.36
C ARG A 77 4.45 -8.63 -4.85
N ILE A 78 3.69 -7.59 -5.22
CA ILE A 78 3.45 -7.25 -6.62
C ILE A 78 4.76 -6.90 -7.31
N ASN A 79 5.58 -6.03 -6.72
CA ASN A 79 6.84 -5.62 -7.32
C ASN A 79 7.77 -6.82 -7.53
N SER A 80 7.87 -7.72 -6.55
CA SER A 80 8.68 -8.95 -6.68
C SER A 80 8.21 -9.80 -7.85
N PHE A 81 6.90 -10.02 -7.98
CA PHE A 81 6.32 -10.72 -9.14
C PHE A 81 6.68 -10.04 -10.46
N LEU A 82 6.50 -8.72 -10.56
CA LEU A 82 6.81 -7.97 -11.78
C LEU A 82 8.31 -7.99 -12.10
N GLN A 83 9.18 -7.89 -11.10
CA GLN A 83 10.62 -7.89 -11.30
C GLN A 83 11.12 -9.25 -11.79
N LEU A 84 10.56 -10.35 -11.29
CA LEU A 84 10.85 -11.71 -11.74
C LEU A 84 10.37 -11.99 -13.18
N ASN A 85 9.28 -11.34 -13.62
CA ASN A 85 8.70 -11.54 -14.94
C ASN A 85 9.13 -10.43 -15.90
N VAL A 86 10.29 -10.58 -16.56
CA VAL A 86 10.78 -9.57 -17.53
C VAL A 86 9.88 -9.48 -18.76
N PHE A 87 9.34 -10.61 -19.20
CA PHE A 87 8.36 -10.67 -20.28
C PHE A 87 6.94 -10.58 -19.72
N MET A 88 6.03 -10.02 -20.53
CA MET A 88 4.64 -9.80 -20.15
C MET A 88 4.00 -11.13 -19.74
N PRO A 89 3.63 -11.31 -18.46
CA PRO A 89 2.97 -12.51 -18.01
C PRO A 89 1.51 -12.50 -18.47
N GLU A 90 0.89 -13.66 -18.49
CA GLU A 90 -0.56 -13.75 -18.57
C GLU A 90 -1.17 -13.60 -17.17
N ILE A 91 -2.16 -12.71 -17.03
CA ILE A 91 -2.91 -12.51 -15.79
C ILE A 91 -4.37 -12.86 -16.08
N CYS A 92 -4.77 -14.05 -15.67
CA CYS A 92 -6.13 -14.56 -15.88
C CYS A 92 -7.09 -14.14 -14.76
N ASN A 93 -8.38 -14.29 -15.05
CA ASN A 93 -9.42 -14.27 -14.05
C ASN A 93 -9.20 -15.44 -13.07
N PRO A 94 -9.09 -15.17 -11.75
CA PRO A 94 -8.81 -16.19 -10.74
C PRO A 94 -9.90 -17.26 -10.60
N VAL A 95 -11.11 -17.01 -11.10
CA VAL A 95 -12.21 -17.99 -11.10
C VAL A 95 -12.55 -18.52 -12.50
N LEU A 96 -11.91 -17.99 -13.55
CA LEU A 96 -12.12 -18.42 -14.94
C LEU A 96 -10.82 -18.26 -15.74
N SER A 97 -9.94 -19.25 -15.67
CA SER A 97 -8.59 -19.18 -16.25
C SER A 97 -8.55 -18.94 -17.77
N THR A 98 -9.65 -19.19 -18.49
CA THR A 98 -9.80 -18.91 -19.92
C THR A 98 -10.04 -17.43 -20.24
N GLU A 99 -10.32 -16.60 -19.24
CA GLU A 99 -10.45 -15.15 -19.38
C GLU A 99 -9.16 -14.45 -18.95
N SER A 100 -8.51 -13.74 -19.88
CA SER A 100 -7.30 -12.96 -19.60
C SER A 100 -7.56 -11.46 -19.50
N PHE A 101 -6.88 -10.81 -18.54
CA PHE A 101 -6.96 -9.36 -18.31
C PHE A 101 -5.79 -8.59 -18.94
N THR A 102 -4.84 -9.26 -19.59
CA THR A 102 -3.64 -8.63 -20.16
C THR A 102 -3.80 -8.18 -21.61
N ARG A 103 -4.96 -8.39 -22.25
CA ARG A 103 -5.23 -8.02 -23.65
C ARG A 103 -4.96 -6.54 -24.02
N HIS A 104 -4.89 -5.64 -23.04
CA HIS A 104 -4.62 -4.21 -23.25
C HIS A 104 -3.16 -3.83 -23.02
N TRP A 105 -2.34 -4.78 -22.57
CA TRP A 105 -0.91 -4.67 -22.56
C TRP A 105 -0.31 -5.25 -23.84
N ASP A 106 0.73 -4.58 -24.29
CA ASP A 106 1.79 -5.15 -25.10
C ASP A 106 3.07 -5.15 -24.24
N GLN A 107 4.14 -5.77 -24.72
CA GLN A 107 5.40 -5.86 -23.98
C GLN A 107 5.96 -4.47 -23.59
N SER A 108 5.72 -3.43 -24.38
CA SER A 108 6.19 -2.07 -24.09
C SER A 108 5.41 -1.45 -22.92
N LYS A 109 4.07 -1.51 -22.96
CA LYS A 109 3.21 -1.07 -21.86
C LYS A 109 3.48 -1.84 -20.57
N TYR A 110 3.70 -3.15 -20.68
CA TYR A 110 4.06 -3.97 -19.55
C TYR A 110 5.42 -3.56 -18.94
N ARG A 111 6.45 -3.37 -19.78
CA ARG A 111 7.76 -2.89 -19.32
C ARG A 111 7.64 -1.56 -18.59
N ASN A 112 6.91 -0.60 -19.17
CA ASN A 112 6.66 0.70 -18.55
C ASN A 112 5.93 0.56 -17.21
N PHE A 113 4.90 -0.30 -17.12
CA PHE A 113 4.21 -0.59 -15.87
C PHE A 113 5.17 -1.17 -14.83
N ARG A 114 5.97 -2.18 -15.19
CA ARG A 114 6.97 -2.81 -14.31
C ARG A 114 8.00 -1.82 -13.78
N GLU A 115 8.53 -0.95 -14.65
CA GLU A 115 9.50 0.08 -14.27
C GLU A 115 8.90 1.13 -13.33
N LYS A 116 7.71 1.65 -13.66
CA LYS A 116 7.04 2.65 -12.82
C LYS A 116 6.59 2.07 -11.49
N PHE A 117 6.07 0.84 -11.48
CA PHE A 117 5.67 0.17 -10.24
C PHE A 117 6.88 -0.05 -9.32
N ASN A 118 8.06 -0.39 -9.86
CA ASN A 118 9.28 -0.50 -9.06
C ASN A 118 9.62 0.81 -8.36
N ILE A 119 9.64 1.93 -9.10
CA ILE A 119 9.92 3.26 -8.54
C ILE A 119 8.94 3.62 -7.41
N TYR A 120 7.65 3.35 -7.61
CA TYR A 120 6.65 3.65 -6.59
C TYR A 120 6.71 2.69 -5.40
N ASN A 121 7.06 1.43 -5.62
CA ASN A 121 7.33 0.48 -4.55
C ASN A 121 8.49 0.97 -3.67
N ASP A 122 9.58 1.44 -4.26
CA ASP A 122 10.72 1.97 -3.50
C ASP A 122 10.29 3.15 -2.62
N LYS A 123 9.51 4.09 -3.18
CA LYS A 123 8.95 5.22 -2.42
C LYS A 123 8.00 4.80 -1.30
N ILE A 124 7.20 3.75 -1.50
CA ILE A 124 6.32 3.20 -0.46
C ILE A 124 7.16 2.66 0.70
N ASN A 125 8.24 1.92 0.40
CA ASN A 125 9.15 1.41 1.43
C ASN A 125 9.85 2.56 2.14
N GLU A 126 10.39 3.55 1.42
CA GLU A 126 11.02 4.71 2.04
C GLU A 126 10.07 5.50 2.95
N ALA A 127 8.79 5.65 2.56
CA ALA A 127 7.80 6.35 3.37
C ALA A 127 7.45 5.58 4.64
N PHE A 128 7.36 4.24 4.53
CA PHE A 128 7.10 3.36 5.65
C PHE A 128 8.28 3.25 6.61
N ASP A 129 9.51 3.15 6.09
CA ASP A 129 10.74 2.96 6.87
C ASP A 129 11.33 4.30 7.40
N ALA A 130 10.67 5.43 7.12
CA ALA A 130 11.07 6.73 7.64
C ALA A 130 11.03 6.76 9.18
N THR A 131 12.09 7.27 9.79
CA THR A 131 12.29 7.23 11.25
C THR A 131 11.50 8.29 12.01
N ASP A 132 11.07 9.36 11.33
CA ASP A 132 10.26 10.42 11.92
C ASP A 132 8.94 10.64 11.18
N HIS A 133 7.91 11.02 11.94
CA HIS A 133 6.53 11.17 11.47
C HIS A 133 6.41 12.18 10.31
N ASN A 134 7.03 13.35 10.45
CA ASN A 134 6.90 14.42 9.47
C ASN A 134 7.60 14.05 8.15
N THR A 135 8.75 13.37 8.19
CA THR A 135 9.42 12.81 7.01
C THR A 135 8.59 11.71 6.37
N SER A 136 8.02 10.78 7.16
CA SER A 136 7.11 9.76 6.63
C SER A 136 5.94 10.40 5.87
N VAL A 137 5.27 11.39 6.48
CA VAL A 137 4.16 12.13 5.86
C VAL A 137 4.61 12.84 4.58
N LYS A 138 5.76 13.52 4.58
CA LYS A 138 6.30 14.17 3.37
C LYS A 138 6.53 13.15 2.23
N LYS A 139 7.09 11.98 2.53
CA LYS A 139 7.29 10.91 1.54
C LYS A 139 5.98 10.33 1.03
N TRP A 140 4.99 10.14 1.90
CA TRP A 140 3.65 9.73 1.45
C TRP A 140 2.97 10.79 0.55
N ARG A 141 3.19 12.08 0.82
CA ARG A 141 2.69 13.17 -0.05
C ARG A 141 3.34 13.16 -1.43
N GLU A 142 4.59 12.75 -1.57
CA GLU A 142 5.18 12.57 -2.90
C GLU A 142 4.44 11.51 -3.74
N LEU A 143 3.86 10.50 -3.10
CA LEU A 143 3.08 9.45 -3.76
C LEU A 143 1.64 9.90 -4.02
N PHE A 144 0.99 10.46 -3.00
CA PHE A 144 -0.45 10.63 -2.96
C PHE A 144 -0.95 12.09 -2.98
N GLY A 145 -0.03 13.07 -3.03
CA GLY A 145 -0.33 14.49 -3.05
C GLY A 145 -0.36 15.13 -1.66
N ASP A 146 -0.34 16.47 -1.63
CA ASP A 146 -0.07 17.28 -0.44
C ASP A 146 -1.08 17.14 0.70
N ASN A 147 -2.30 16.69 0.40
CA ASN A 147 -3.36 16.48 1.39
C ASN A 147 -3.23 15.12 2.11
N PHE A 148 -2.23 14.31 1.79
CA PHE A 148 -2.03 13.01 2.43
C PHE A 148 -1.34 13.18 3.79
N GLY A 149 -2.00 12.72 4.85
CA GLY A 149 -1.48 12.74 6.22
C GLY A 149 -1.37 14.14 6.84
N GLU A 150 -1.33 14.17 8.17
CA GLU A 150 -1.18 15.40 8.94
C GLU A 150 0.26 15.53 9.44
N LEU A 151 0.87 16.70 9.20
CA LEU A 151 2.15 17.05 9.82
C LEU A 151 1.88 17.39 11.29
N LYS A 152 2.79 16.96 12.17
CA LYS A 152 2.81 17.41 13.56
C LYS A 152 3.56 18.74 13.62
N ASP A 153 3.04 19.68 14.39
CA ASP A 153 3.73 20.94 14.64
C ASP A 153 5.07 20.67 15.33
N ASP A 154 6.13 21.32 14.85
CA ASP A 154 7.44 21.37 15.51
C ASP A 154 7.34 22.30 16.73
N ASN A 155 6.49 21.98 17.70
CA ASN A 155 6.61 22.57 19.04
C ASN A 155 7.84 21.94 19.68
N GLY A 156 9.00 22.53 19.37
CA GLY A 156 10.26 22.19 19.97
C GLY A 156 10.10 22.03 21.48
N SER A 157 10.60 20.92 21.99
CA SER A 157 10.93 20.76 23.38
C SER A 157 11.86 21.88 23.81
N LYS A 158 11.29 23.03 24.19
CA LYS A 158 11.90 23.89 25.19
C LYS A 158 11.77 23.11 26.49
N GLU A 159 12.76 22.28 26.78
CA GLU A 159 13.07 21.90 28.14
C GLU A 159 13.31 23.21 28.91
N THR A 160 12.29 23.71 29.58
CA THR A 160 12.50 24.63 30.69
C THR A 160 13.10 23.81 31.82
N ASN A 161 14.43 23.77 31.85
CA ASN A 161 15.19 23.51 33.06
C ASN A 161 14.70 24.46 34.15
N THR A 162 13.77 23.98 34.97
CA THR A 162 13.48 24.59 36.26
C THR A 162 13.71 23.51 37.30
N VAL A 163 14.97 23.38 37.69
CA VAL A 163 15.31 22.86 39.02
C VAL A 163 14.74 23.88 40.01
N ILE A 164 13.60 23.55 40.63
CA ILE A 164 13.24 24.15 41.91
C ILE A 164 13.12 23.02 42.92
N VAL A 165 14.00 23.15 43.90
CA VAL A 165 14.27 22.27 45.04
C VAL A 165 13.01 21.99 45.85
N SER A 166 12.91 20.76 46.34
CA SER A 166 11.83 20.26 47.20
C SER A 166 11.83 20.87 48.62
N ALA A 167 10.62 21.34 49.01
CA ALA A 167 9.93 21.23 50.31
C ALA A 167 10.49 21.99 51.55
N PRO A 168 9.61 22.37 52.51
CA PRO A 168 9.04 21.40 53.45
C PRO A 168 7.53 21.51 53.75
N LYS A 169 7.00 20.36 54.19
CA LYS A 169 5.67 20.12 54.75
C LYS A 169 5.39 21.00 55.98
N PHE A 170 4.16 21.49 56.11
CA PHE A 170 3.59 21.88 57.40
C PHE A 170 2.22 21.25 57.62
N TYR A 171 2.05 20.74 58.84
CA TYR A 171 0.90 20.03 59.40
C TYR A 171 -0.29 20.96 59.70
N ALA A 172 -1.48 20.33 59.74
CA ALA A 172 -2.62 20.58 60.63
C ALA A 172 -3.37 21.92 60.56
N ARG A 173 -4.67 21.86 60.25
CA ARG A 173 -5.72 21.60 61.25
C ARG A 173 -6.94 20.95 60.60
#